data_AF-A0A4Y2T8E3-F1
#
_entry.id   AF-A0A4Y2T8E3-F1
#
_cell.length_a   1.000
_cell.length_b   1.000
_cell.length_c   1.000
_cell.angle_alpha   90.00
_cell.angle_beta   90.00
_cell.angle_gamma   90.00
#
_symmetry.space_group_name_H-M   'P 1'
#
loop_
_entity.id
_entity.type
_entity.pdbx_description
1 polymer ?
#
loop_
_entity_poly.entity_id
_entity_poly.type
_entity_poly.pdbx_seq_one_letter_code
_entity_poly.pdbx_strand_id
1 'polypeptide(L)'
;MMVHTHYSYSYNSKEALDIAFVSLDPSCTRKVQENIGSDHLPILIELKKRQSVWVNNKKLWNFRRVDWLSFTTFMDNEISRNPLTEDLDTNWNTLKKVMHKVAKYNIPRGKMKKRPYLTNNSPSLQPLLEERKQIVDVLNSNNSNQDRIELHEVNAELKRKYAQIKRNKWNELCTSLDSRSSNGKLWKLVKNIGKEQPQVEKCNTIKNRDGTVAWDDGQAANILGSHYQNNINKLTFKAEDKHIRSRASDIVHGCCSNTQESIPIFNWDLTLQELEAAIADSKLNKSPGPDGIHGQMMNKLGSVGRLRCLDIINGSWKIGRLPRDWRRTIVIPIGNP
;
A
#
# COMPACT_ATOMS: atom_id res chain seq x y z
N MET A 1 -14.13 33.59 24.96
CA MET A 1 -14.90 32.77 25.93
C MET A 1 -14.12 31.50 26.20
N MET A 2 -13.61 31.29 27.42
CA MET A 2 -12.99 30.01 27.80
C MET A 2 -14.08 28.94 27.82
N VAL A 3 -14.00 28.00 26.88
CA VAL A 3 -14.90 26.83 26.85
C VAL A 3 -14.13 25.69 27.51
N HIS A 4 -14.70 25.12 28.57
CA HIS A 4 -14.13 24.00 29.31
C HIS A 4 -13.81 22.81 28.39
N THR A 5 -12.67 22.19 28.60
CA THR A 5 -12.17 21.06 27.80
C THR A 5 -11.81 19.85 28.65
N HIS A 6 -11.82 19.99 29.96
CA HIS A 6 -11.52 18.93 30.91
C HIS A 6 -12.59 18.88 31.99
N TYR A 7 -12.94 17.66 32.40
CA TYR A 7 -13.80 17.38 33.53
C TYR A 7 -13.03 16.57 34.57
N SER A 8 -12.72 17.21 35.70
CA SER A 8 -12.09 16.51 36.81
C SER A 8 -13.15 15.71 37.58
N TYR A 9 -13.09 14.39 37.49
CA TYR A 9 -13.97 13.53 38.29
C TYR A 9 -13.66 13.59 39.79
N SER A 10 -12.39 13.84 40.16
CA SER A 10 -11.95 13.89 41.56
C SER A 10 -12.39 15.18 42.25
N TYR A 11 -12.31 16.31 41.56
CA TYR A 11 -12.63 17.63 42.11
C TYR A 11 -13.99 18.16 41.64
N ASN A 12 -14.67 17.41 40.77
CA ASN A 12 -15.94 17.79 40.18
C ASN A 12 -15.92 19.20 39.56
N SER A 13 -14.78 19.56 38.95
CA SER A 13 -14.51 20.85 38.33
C SER A 13 -14.49 20.71 36.82
N LYS A 14 -14.93 21.77 36.13
CA LYS A 14 -14.72 21.94 34.70
C LYS A 14 -13.53 22.86 34.51
N GLU A 15 -12.56 22.45 33.70
CA GLU A 15 -11.30 23.17 33.49
C GLU A 15 -11.04 23.37 32.00
N ALA A 16 -10.26 24.39 31.65
CA ALA A 16 -9.81 24.67 30.29
C ALA A 16 -8.29 24.45 30.21
N LEU A 17 -7.87 23.19 30.10
CA LEU A 17 -6.45 22.81 30.09
C LEU A 17 -5.82 22.87 28.69
N ASP A 18 -6.63 22.83 27.64
CA ASP A 18 -6.15 22.68 26.27
C ASP A 18 -6.08 24.02 25.53
N ILE A 19 -4.86 24.41 25.18
CA ILE A 19 -4.50 25.67 24.51
C ILE A 19 -4.06 25.40 23.07
N ALA A 20 -4.41 26.30 22.16
CA ALA A 20 -3.94 26.27 20.78
C ALA A 20 -3.41 27.64 20.37
N PHE A 21 -2.25 27.65 19.70
CA PHE A 21 -1.63 28.86 19.17
C PHE A 21 -1.89 28.96 17.66
N VAL A 22 -2.40 30.11 17.22
CA VAL A 22 -2.67 30.39 15.81
C VAL A 22 -2.17 31.80 15.51
N SER A 23 -1.34 31.96 14.47
CA SER A 23 -0.99 33.28 13.94
C SER A 23 -2.25 33.97 13.43
N LEU A 24 -2.53 35.21 13.86
CA LEU A 24 -3.72 36.06 13.55
C LEU A 24 -4.43 35.77 12.20
N ASP A 25 -5.11 34.64 12.11
CA ASP A 25 -5.84 34.19 10.92
C ASP A 25 -7.33 34.16 11.30
N PRO A 26 -8.14 35.10 10.77
CA PRO A 26 -9.56 35.20 11.10
C PRO A 26 -10.38 33.99 10.60
N SER A 27 -9.75 33.07 9.84
CA SER A 27 -10.38 31.87 9.30
C SER A 27 -10.37 30.67 10.26
N CYS A 28 -9.77 30.82 11.46
CA CYS A 28 -9.67 29.78 12.47
C CYS A 28 -10.88 29.78 13.41
N THR A 29 -11.51 28.61 13.60
CA THR A 29 -12.58 28.42 14.59
C THR A 29 -12.25 27.27 15.54
N ARG A 30 -12.74 27.35 16.79
CA ARG A 30 -12.55 26.34 17.83
C ARG A 30 -13.91 25.88 18.35
N LYS A 31 -14.13 24.57 18.40
CA LYS A 31 -15.35 23.95 18.94
C LYS A 31 -14.99 22.78 19.84
N VAL A 32 -15.57 22.74 21.04
CA VAL A 32 -15.50 21.56 21.91
C VAL A 32 -16.55 20.56 21.43
N GLN A 33 -16.16 19.30 21.29
CA GLN A 33 -17.01 18.21 20.80
C GLN A 33 -17.63 17.42 21.96
N GLU A 34 -18.56 16.52 21.62
CA GLU A 34 -19.17 15.61 22.58
C GLU A 34 -18.13 14.74 23.30
N ASN A 35 -18.40 14.41 24.57
CA ASN A 35 -17.52 13.58 25.39
C ASN A 35 -17.51 12.12 24.87
N ILE A 36 -16.33 11.64 24.48
CA ILE A 36 -16.12 10.29 23.93
C ILE A 36 -15.76 9.22 24.98
N GLY A 37 -16.02 9.46 26.26
CA GLY A 37 -15.63 8.56 27.34
C GLY A 37 -14.38 8.96 28.12
N SER A 38 -13.84 10.17 27.89
CA SER A 38 -12.66 10.70 28.59
C SER A 38 -13.04 11.86 29.50
N ASP A 39 -12.21 12.09 30.50
CA ASP A 39 -12.09 13.33 31.25
C ASP A 39 -11.74 14.54 30.35
N HIS A 40 -11.01 14.33 29.25
CA HIS A 40 -10.78 15.33 28.21
C HIS A 40 -11.87 15.31 27.13
N LEU A 41 -12.43 16.49 26.84
CA LEU A 41 -13.33 16.71 25.72
C LEU A 41 -12.54 16.94 24.43
N PRO A 42 -12.88 16.27 23.32
CA PRO A 42 -12.19 16.50 22.06
C PRO A 42 -12.41 17.95 21.59
N ILE A 43 -11.36 18.55 21.03
CA ILE A 43 -11.41 19.92 20.50
C ILE A 43 -11.20 19.85 19.00
N LEU A 44 -12.14 20.42 18.26
CA LEU A 44 -12.03 20.61 16.82
C LEU A 44 -11.58 22.04 16.56
N ILE A 45 -10.42 22.16 15.92
CA ILE A 45 -9.89 23.43 15.42
C ILE A 45 -10.00 23.38 13.90
N GLU A 46 -10.84 24.24 13.32
CA GLU A 46 -11.05 24.30 11.87
C GLU A 46 -10.33 25.53 11.32
N LEU A 47 -9.32 25.32 10.48
CA LEU A 47 -8.66 26.37 9.72
C LEU A 47 -9.22 26.39 8.30
N LYS A 48 -9.97 27.44 7.92
CA LYS A 48 -10.52 27.55 6.56
C LYS A 48 -9.49 28.07 5.58
N LYS A 49 -8.47 27.26 5.29
CA LYS A 49 -7.45 27.55 4.29
C LYS A 49 -7.70 26.75 3.01
N ARG A 50 -7.55 27.38 1.84
CA ARG A 50 -7.50 26.66 0.56
C ARG A 50 -6.21 25.85 0.53
N GLN A 51 -6.30 24.55 0.76
CA GLN A 51 -5.20 23.61 0.61
C GLN A 51 -5.53 22.65 -0.52
N SER A 52 -4.59 22.47 -1.45
CA SER A 52 -4.66 21.36 -2.40
C SER A 52 -4.42 20.06 -1.64
N VAL A 53 -5.48 19.41 -1.18
CA VAL A 53 -5.37 18.10 -0.54
C VAL A 53 -5.18 17.06 -1.64
N TRP A 54 -4.05 16.37 -1.62
CA TRP A 54 -3.89 15.18 -2.45
C TRP A 54 -4.75 14.05 -1.89
N VAL A 55 -5.96 13.88 -2.43
CA VAL A 55 -6.84 12.78 -2.04
C VAL A 55 -6.46 11.55 -2.84
N ASN A 56 -5.92 10.53 -2.18
CA ASN A 56 -5.64 9.25 -2.81
C ASN A 56 -6.96 8.54 -3.19
N ASN A 57 -7.38 8.74 -4.43
CA ASN A 57 -8.56 8.08 -5.01
C ASN A 57 -8.21 6.79 -5.75
N LYS A 58 -7.00 6.24 -5.57
CA LYS A 58 -6.57 5.01 -6.23
C LYS A 58 -7.46 3.84 -5.79
N LYS A 59 -8.22 3.31 -6.75
CA LYS A 59 -8.97 2.05 -6.59
C LYS A 59 -8.05 0.88 -6.92
N LEU A 60 -8.00 -0.09 -6.03
CA LEU A 60 -7.22 -1.32 -6.19
C LEU A 60 -8.09 -2.41 -6.84
N TRP A 61 -7.45 -3.28 -7.62
CA TRP A 61 -8.07 -4.47 -8.19
C TRP A 61 -8.39 -5.48 -7.08
N ASN A 62 -9.60 -6.03 -7.11
CA ASN A 62 -10.01 -7.09 -6.19
C ASN A 62 -10.01 -8.45 -6.89
N PHE A 63 -8.82 -9.04 -6.98
CA PHE A 63 -8.61 -10.37 -7.59
C PHE A 63 -9.25 -11.53 -6.82
N ARG A 64 -9.86 -11.29 -5.66
CA ARG A 64 -10.60 -12.32 -4.91
C ARG A 64 -12.06 -12.45 -5.35
N ARG A 65 -12.61 -11.44 -6.04
CA ARG A 65 -14.02 -11.38 -6.45
C ARG A 65 -14.21 -11.36 -7.97
N VAL A 66 -13.16 -11.69 -8.71
CA VAL A 66 -13.20 -11.75 -10.17
C VAL A 66 -13.76 -13.10 -10.62
N ASP A 67 -14.57 -13.06 -11.68
CA ASP A 67 -14.88 -14.24 -12.46
C ASP A 67 -13.77 -14.47 -13.49
N TRP A 68 -12.88 -15.42 -13.17
CA TRP A 68 -11.74 -15.73 -14.04
C TRP A 68 -12.16 -16.43 -15.33
N LEU A 69 -13.28 -17.17 -15.34
CA LEU A 69 -13.74 -17.82 -16.56
C LEU A 69 -14.15 -16.77 -17.58
N SER A 70 -14.99 -15.82 -17.17
CA SER A 70 -15.36 -14.67 -18.01
C SER A 70 -14.12 -13.86 -18.43
N PHE A 71 -13.19 -13.57 -17.51
CA PHE A 71 -11.95 -12.87 -17.87
C PHE A 71 -11.19 -13.58 -19.01
N THR A 72 -10.96 -14.88 -18.89
CA THR A 72 -10.23 -15.69 -19.88
C THR A 72 -10.94 -15.70 -21.23
N THR A 73 -12.26 -15.98 -21.24
CA THR A 73 -13.04 -16.06 -22.48
C THR A 73 -13.08 -14.71 -23.21
N PHE A 74 -13.31 -13.61 -22.49
CA PHE A 74 -13.29 -12.27 -23.09
C PHE A 74 -11.89 -11.90 -23.59
N MET A 75 -10.83 -12.31 -22.89
CA MET A 75 -9.45 -12.06 -23.33
C MET A 75 -9.15 -12.75 -24.66
N ASP A 76 -9.42 -14.06 -24.76
CA ASP A 76 -9.13 -14.85 -25.96
C ASP A 76 -9.96 -14.37 -27.16
N ASN A 77 -11.23 -14.00 -26.93
CA ASN A 77 -12.10 -13.42 -27.97
C ASN A 77 -11.58 -12.07 -28.48
N GLU A 78 -11.17 -11.17 -27.59
CA GLU A 78 -10.65 -9.86 -27.99
C GLU A 78 -9.29 -9.97 -28.67
N ILE A 79 -8.41 -10.88 -28.23
CA ILE A 79 -7.13 -11.12 -28.90
C ILE A 79 -7.33 -11.70 -30.29
N SER A 80 -8.25 -12.65 -30.45
CA SER A 80 -8.55 -13.27 -31.76
C SER A 80 -8.98 -12.23 -32.79
N ARG A 81 -9.67 -11.16 -32.37
CA ARG A 81 -10.11 -10.05 -33.22
C ARG A 81 -9.00 -9.08 -33.64
N ASN A 82 -7.86 -9.12 -32.96
CA ASN A 82 -6.76 -8.19 -33.17
C ASN A 82 -5.55 -8.98 -33.67
N PRO A 83 -5.34 -9.19 -34.99
CA PRO A 83 -4.21 -9.95 -35.51
C PRO A 83 -2.86 -9.28 -35.18
N LEU A 84 -1.77 -10.04 -35.29
CA LEU A 84 -0.43 -9.48 -35.16
C LEU A 84 -0.10 -8.58 -36.35
N THR A 85 0.72 -7.58 -36.08
CA THR A 85 1.31 -6.68 -37.07
C THR A 85 2.83 -6.90 -37.12
N GLU A 86 3.52 -6.29 -38.08
CA GLU A 86 4.99 -6.32 -38.11
C GLU A 86 5.63 -5.51 -36.97
N ASP A 87 4.92 -4.52 -36.43
CA ASP A 87 5.45 -3.65 -35.39
C ASP A 87 5.28 -4.25 -33.97
N LEU A 88 6.41 -4.56 -33.36
CA LEU A 88 6.49 -5.16 -32.03
C LEU A 88 5.85 -4.27 -30.94
N ASP A 89 6.10 -2.96 -30.99
CA ASP A 89 5.55 -2.01 -30.02
C ASP A 89 4.01 -1.96 -30.12
N THR A 90 3.46 -1.98 -31.34
CA THR A 90 2.02 -2.02 -31.60
C THR A 90 1.41 -3.32 -31.09
N ASN A 91 2.04 -4.47 -31.32
CA ASN A 91 1.57 -5.76 -30.84
C ASN A 91 1.49 -5.80 -29.30
N TRP A 92 2.56 -5.37 -28.62
CA TRP A 92 2.58 -5.28 -27.15
C TRP A 92 1.53 -4.30 -26.63
N ASN A 93 1.44 -3.11 -27.21
CA ASN A 93 0.49 -2.10 -26.77
C ASN A 93 -0.96 -2.55 -26.96
N THR A 94 -1.25 -3.30 -28.01
CA THR A 94 -2.56 -3.92 -28.25
C THR A 94 -2.88 -4.95 -27.17
N LEU A 95 -1.97 -5.90 -26.89
CA LEU A 95 -2.16 -6.89 -25.83
C LEU A 95 -2.39 -6.22 -24.47
N LYS A 96 -1.56 -5.24 -24.12
CA LYS A 96 -1.69 -4.43 -22.89
C LYS A 96 -3.05 -3.73 -22.81
N LYS A 97 -3.49 -3.07 -23.89
CA LYS A 97 -4.79 -2.37 -23.94
C LYS A 97 -5.96 -3.33 -23.77
N VAL A 98 -5.94 -4.47 -24.46
CA VAL A 98 -6.97 -5.50 -24.33
C VAL A 98 -7.02 -6.03 -22.90
N MET A 99 -5.87 -6.34 -22.30
CA MET A 99 -5.80 -6.83 -20.92
C MET A 99 -6.37 -5.81 -19.92
N HIS A 100 -6.04 -4.53 -20.06
CA HIS A 100 -6.65 -3.48 -19.23
C HIS A 100 -8.15 -3.32 -19.46
N LYS A 101 -8.63 -3.44 -20.71
CA LYS A 101 -10.06 -3.38 -21.04
C LYS A 101 -10.82 -4.54 -20.38
N VAL A 102 -10.35 -5.76 -20.56
CA VAL A 102 -10.96 -6.98 -20.00
C VAL A 102 -10.88 -6.97 -18.47
N ALA A 103 -9.75 -6.53 -17.89
CA ALA A 103 -9.60 -6.36 -16.45
C ALA A 103 -10.62 -5.36 -15.88
N LYS A 104 -10.82 -4.20 -16.53
CA LYS A 104 -11.80 -3.20 -16.09
C LYS A 104 -13.23 -3.74 -16.09
N TYR A 105 -13.56 -4.61 -17.03
CA TYR A 105 -14.90 -5.19 -17.15
C TYR A 105 -15.14 -6.31 -16.12
N ASN A 106 -14.16 -7.20 -15.92
CA ASN A 106 -14.35 -8.42 -15.13
C ASN A 106 -13.84 -8.32 -13.68
N ILE A 107 -12.92 -7.39 -13.38
CA ILE A 107 -12.27 -7.31 -12.06
C ILE A 107 -12.84 -6.12 -11.29
N PRO A 108 -13.57 -6.35 -10.18
CA PRO A 108 -14.07 -5.28 -9.36
C PRO A 108 -12.94 -4.40 -8.80
N ARG A 109 -13.15 -3.09 -8.81
CA ARG A 109 -12.20 -2.11 -8.26
C ARG A 109 -12.78 -1.46 -7.01
N GLY A 110 -12.00 -1.43 -5.93
CA GLY A 110 -12.45 -0.89 -4.66
C GLY A 110 -11.36 -0.17 -3.89
N LYS A 111 -11.78 0.64 -2.91
CA LYS A 111 -10.90 1.11 -1.85
C LYS A 111 -10.86 0.04 -0.77
N MET A 112 -9.66 -0.33 -0.31
CA MET A 112 -9.57 -1.06 0.95
C MET A 112 -10.02 -0.11 2.07
N LYS A 113 -11.19 -0.38 2.66
CA LYS A 113 -11.61 0.34 3.87
C LYS A 113 -10.62 -0.04 4.97
N LYS A 114 -9.76 0.90 5.38
CA LYS A 114 -9.07 0.80 6.67
C LYS A 114 -10.16 0.88 7.73
N ARG A 115 -10.62 -0.27 8.23
CA ARG A 115 -11.50 -0.27 9.40
C ARG A 115 -10.63 0.17 10.57
N PRO A 116 -10.97 1.28 11.26
CA PRO A 116 -10.27 1.65 12.47
C PRO A 116 -10.32 0.46 13.43
N TYR A 117 -9.21 0.15 14.09
CA TYR A 117 -9.14 -0.87 15.13
C TYR A 117 -9.84 -0.38 16.41
N LEU A 118 -10.99 0.30 16.31
CA LEU A 118 -11.70 0.76 17.49
C LEU A 118 -12.63 -0.33 17.99
N THR A 119 -12.35 -0.79 19.21
CA THR A 119 -13.24 -1.61 20.04
C THR A 119 -14.59 -0.94 20.33
N ASN A 120 -14.70 0.37 20.10
CA ASN A 120 -15.82 1.20 20.51
C ASN A 120 -17.09 1.00 19.64
N ASN A 121 -16.97 0.36 18.46
CA ASN A 121 -18.12 0.03 17.62
C ASN A 121 -18.62 -1.41 17.83
N SER A 122 -18.30 -2.04 18.96
CA SER A 122 -18.90 -3.33 19.30
C SER A 122 -20.39 -3.12 19.56
N PRO A 123 -21.30 -3.86 18.87
CA PRO A 123 -22.74 -3.74 19.13
C PRO A 123 -23.11 -3.92 20.61
N SER A 124 -22.35 -4.75 21.33
CA SER A 124 -22.53 -4.99 22.76
C SER A 124 -22.22 -3.81 23.69
N LEU A 125 -21.58 -2.74 23.19
CA LEU A 125 -21.27 -1.52 23.96
C LEU A 125 -22.25 -0.39 23.70
N GLN A 126 -23.01 -0.43 22.61
CA GLN A 126 -23.91 0.66 22.20
C GLN A 126 -24.96 1.01 23.27
N PRO A 127 -25.62 0.04 23.94
CA PRO A 127 -26.61 0.36 24.96
C PRO A 127 -26.01 1.16 26.13
N LEU A 128 -24.87 0.71 26.65
CA LEU A 128 -24.17 1.36 27.78
C LEU A 128 -23.61 2.74 27.39
N LEU A 129 -23.22 2.95 26.14
CA LEU A 129 -22.78 4.25 25.64
C LEU A 129 -23.93 5.25 25.55
N GLU A 130 -25.11 4.78 25.12
CA GLU A 130 -26.33 5.59 25.04
C GLU A 130 -26.85 5.93 26.45
N GLU A 131 -26.88 4.96 27.36
CA GLU A 131 -27.23 5.16 28.77
C GLU A 131 -26.30 6.18 29.45
N ARG A 132 -24.98 6.03 29.27
CA ARG A 132 -24.00 7.02 29.74
C ARG A 132 -24.30 8.42 29.19
N LYS A 133 -24.69 8.54 27.92
CA LYS A 133 -25.01 9.82 27.29
C LYS A 133 -26.22 10.47 27.96
N GLN A 134 -27.29 9.70 28.17
CA GLN A 134 -28.51 10.17 28.84
C GLN A 134 -28.21 10.68 30.25
N ILE A 135 -27.44 9.94 31.05
CA ILE A 135 -27.06 10.37 32.40
C ILE A 135 -26.23 11.66 32.38
N VAL A 136 -25.30 11.80 31.42
CA VAL A 136 -24.49 13.01 31.28
C VAL A 136 -25.35 14.22 30.88
N ASP A 137 -26.34 14.03 30.00
CA ASP A 137 -27.26 15.09 29.58
C ASP A 137 -28.15 15.57 30.75
N VAL A 138 -28.62 14.64 31.57
CA VAL A 138 -29.34 14.95 32.83
C VAL A 138 -28.42 15.69 33.80
N LEU A 139 -27.20 15.21 34.02
CA LEU A 139 -26.22 15.85 34.92
C LEU A 139 -25.81 17.27 34.49
N ASN A 140 -25.76 17.52 33.18
CA ASN A 140 -25.49 18.86 32.65
C ASN A 140 -26.68 19.82 32.88
N SER A 141 -27.89 19.29 33.04
CA SER A 141 -29.11 20.05 33.28
C SER A 141 -29.40 20.22 34.77
N ASN A 142 -29.22 19.16 35.56
CA ASN A 142 -29.49 19.09 37.00
C ASN A 142 -28.34 18.35 37.71
N ASN A 143 -27.74 18.99 38.70
CA ASN A 143 -26.55 18.46 39.36
C ASN A 143 -26.91 17.55 40.56
N SER A 144 -27.45 16.36 40.30
CA SER A 144 -27.84 15.37 41.32
C SER A 144 -26.68 14.46 41.71
N ASN A 145 -26.56 14.13 43.00
CA ASN A 145 -25.59 13.14 43.46
C ASN A 145 -25.94 11.70 43.03
N GLN A 146 -27.23 11.41 42.84
CA GLN A 146 -27.69 10.07 42.44
C GLN A 146 -27.23 9.74 41.01
N ASP A 147 -27.45 10.69 40.08
CA ASP A 147 -27.07 10.53 38.67
C ASP A 147 -25.54 10.41 38.52
N ARG A 148 -24.76 10.99 39.45
CA ARG A 148 -23.30 10.80 39.48
C ARG A 148 -22.91 9.37 39.85
N ILE A 149 -23.58 8.78 40.84
CA ILE A 149 -23.34 7.39 41.23
C ILE A 149 -23.64 6.47 40.05
N GLU A 150 -24.79 6.68 39.39
CA GLU A 150 -25.19 5.94 38.19
C GLU A 150 -24.17 6.09 37.05
N LEU A 151 -23.67 7.32 36.82
CA LEU A 151 -22.59 7.55 35.85
C LEU A 151 -21.32 6.76 36.18
N HIS A 152 -20.94 6.67 37.47
CA HIS A 152 -19.78 5.89 37.89
C HIS A 152 -19.99 4.39 37.68
N GLU A 153 -21.20 3.88 37.94
CA GLU A 153 -21.57 2.48 37.70
C GLU A 153 -21.49 2.12 36.22
N VAL A 154 -22.14 2.91 35.35
CA VAL A 154 -22.09 2.70 33.89
C VAL A 154 -20.67 2.82 33.35
N ASN A 155 -19.87 3.77 33.83
CA ASN A 155 -18.46 3.88 33.45
C ASN A 155 -17.63 2.67 33.91
N ALA A 156 -17.90 2.13 35.10
CA ALA A 156 -17.24 0.93 35.60
C ALA A 156 -17.62 -0.30 34.75
N GLU A 157 -18.89 -0.44 34.39
CA GLU A 157 -19.33 -1.51 33.50
C GLU A 157 -18.70 -1.39 32.11
N LEU A 158 -18.71 -0.20 31.51
CA LEU A 158 -18.03 0.05 30.23
C LEU A 158 -16.57 -0.36 30.29
N LYS A 159 -15.83 0.04 31.35
CA LYS A 159 -14.43 -0.38 31.55
C LYS A 159 -14.28 -1.90 31.60
N ARG A 160 -15.16 -2.61 32.33
CA ARG A 160 -15.17 -4.09 32.40
C ARG A 160 -15.44 -4.71 31.03
N LYS A 161 -16.44 -4.22 30.29
CA LYS A 161 -16.79 -4.73 28.95
C LYS A 161 -15.66 -4.49 27.95
N TYR A 162 -15.02 -3.31 27.98
CA TYR A 162 -13.83 -3.04 27.16
C TYR A 162 -12.69 -4.01 27.47
N ALA A 163 -12.41 -4.26 28.75
CA ALA A 163 -11.39 -5.22 29.16
C ALA A 163 -11.73 -6.65 28.68
N GLN A 164 -12.99 -7.05 28.79
CA GLN A 164 -13.45 -8.37 28.32
C GLN A 164 -13.32 -8.51 26.80
N ILE A 165 -13.73 -7.51 26.02
CA ILE A 165 -13.58 -7.51 24.56
C ILE A 165 -12.11 -7.60 24.16
N LYS A 166 -11.22 -6.85 24.82
CA LYS A 166 -9.78 -6.92 24.58
C LYS A 166 -9.23 -8.32 24.90
N ARG A 167 -9.65 -8.92 26.02
CA ARG A 167 -9.25 -10.27 26.43
C ARG A 167 -9.73 -11.34 25.45
N ASN A 168 -11.00 -11.29 25.03
CA ASN A 168 -11.54 -12.25 24.06
C ASN A 168 -10.76 -12.19 22.74
N LYS A 169 -10.48 -10.98 22.22
CA LYS A 169 -9.67 -10.79 21.01
C LYS A 169 -8.24 -11.30 21.17
N TRP A 170 -7.64 -11.13 22.35
CA TRP A 170 -6.33 -11.67 22.65
C TRP A 170 -6.35 -13.21 22.62
N ASN A 171 -7.37 -13.82 23.25
CA ASN A 171 -7.53 -15.26 23.24
C ASN A 171 -7.75 -15.80 21.81
N GLU A 172 -8.64 -15.18 21.03
CA GLU A 172 -8.86 -15.52 19.62
C GLU A 172 -7.56 -15.43 18.81
N LEU A 173 -6.77 -14.37 19.02
CA LEU A 173 -5.47 -14.23 18.39
C LEU A 173 -4.56 -15.40 18.78
N CYS A 174 -4.37 -15.67 20.07
CA CYS A 174 -3.54 -16.77 20.56
C CYS A 174 -3.97 -18.14 19.99
N THR A 175 -5.28 -18.43 19.95
CA THR A 175 -5.81 -19.66 19.38
C THR A 175 -5.58 -19.75 17.86
N SER A 176 -5.56 -18.61 17.16
CA SER A 176 -5.29 -18.58 15.71
C SER A 176 -3.82 -18.74 15.32
N LEU A 177 -2.89 -18.63 16.29
CA LEU A 177 -1.45 -18.76 16.04
C LEU A 177 -1.06 -20.25 16.03
N ASP A 178 -0.63 -20.73 14.87
CA ASP A 178 -0.01 -22.05 14.70
C ASP A 178 1.39 -21.92 14.06
N SER A 179 2.16 -23.01 14.06
CA SER A 179 3.42 -23.24 13.35
C SER A 179 3.40 -22.81 11.87
N ARG A 180 2.23 -22.82 11.24
CA ARG A 180 2.00 -22.37 9.86
C ARG A 180 1.79 -20.85 9.71
N SER A 181 1.77 -20.10 10.81
CA SER A 181 1.61 -18.65 10.80
C SER A 181 2.84 -17.99 10.17
N SER A 182 2.63 -17.02 9.28
CA SER A 182 3.74 -16.32 8.65
C SER A 182 4.64 -15.62 9.68
N ASN A 183 5.96 -15.84 9.61
CA ASN A 183 6.96 -15.21 10.49
C ASN A 183 6.76 -13.70 10.65
N GLY A 184 6.39 -12.99 9.57
CA GLY A 184 6.15 -11.54 9.64
C GLY A 184 4.97 -11.11 10.53
N LYS A 185 3.94 -11.95 10.69
CA LYS A 185 2.83 -11.68 11.63
C LYS A 185 3.28 -11.89 13.08
N LEU A 186 4.01 -12.97 13.34
CA LEU A 186 4.56 -13.29 14.66
C LEU A 186 5.56 -12.21 15.11
N TRP A 187 6.50 -11.82 14.25
CA TRP A 187 7.45 -10.74 14.54
C TRP A 187 6.76 -9.42 14.86
N LYS A 188 5.72 -9.04 14.11
CA LYS A 188 4.93 -7.84 14.43
C LYS A 188 4.24 -7.95 15.79
N LEU A 189 3.72 -9.13 16.11
CA LEU A 189 3.08 -9.37 17.39
C LEU A 189 4.08 -9.23 18.55
N VAL A 190 5.24 -9.88 18.45
CA VAL A 190 6.32 -9.79 19.45
C VAL A 190 6.75 -8.34 19.64
N LYS A 191 7.01 -7.59 18.56
CA LYS A 191 7.36 -6.16 18.65
C LYS A 191 6.29 -5.32 19.34
N ASN A 192 5.02 -5.58 19.03
CA ASN A 192 3.90 -4.88 19.66
C ASN A 192 3.79 -5.21 21.17
N ILE A 193 4.04 -6.46 21.58
CA ILE A 193 4.04 -6.88 22.98
C ILE A 193 5.21 -6.24 23.74
N GLY A 194 6.42 -6.32 23.16
CA GLY A 194 7.63 -5.74 23.74
C GLY A 194 7.61 -4.22 23.79
N LYS A 195 6.59 -3.57 23.22
CA LYS A 195 6.54 -2.11 22.98
C LYS A 195 7.80 -1.61 22.28
N GLU A 196 8.44 -2.48 21.49
CA GLU A 196 9.52 -2.12 20.58
C GLU A 196 8.89 -1.34 19.44
N GLN A 197 8.60 -0.08 19.73
CA GLN A 197 8.50 0.95 18.73
C GLN A 197 9.93 1.39 18.53
N PRO A 198 10.68 0.89 17.52
CA PRO A 198 11.76 1.69 17.04
C PRO A 198 11.06 2.98 16.59
N GLN A 199 11.20 4.03 17.39
CA GLN A 199 11.02 5.40 16.95
C GLN A 199 12.17 5.62 15.95
N VAL A 200 12.15 4.90 14.82
CA VAL A 200 12.93 5.28 13.67
C VAL A 200 12.37 6.65 13.39
N GLU A 201 13.18 7.69 13.63
CA GLU A 201 12.86 9.02 13.18
C GLU A 201 12.41 8.85 11.74
N LYS A 202 11.13 9.13 11.47
CA LYS A 202 10.57 9.05 10.12
C LYS A 202 11.09 10.25 9.35
N CYS A 203 12.40 10.32 9.18
CA CYS A 203 13.05 11.29 8.35
C CYS A 203 12.90 10.78 6.91
N ASN A 204 11.71 11.01 6.35
CA ASN A 204 11.47 10.86 4.91
C ASN A 204 12.11 12.01 4.12
N THR A 205 12.92 12.83 4.78
CA THR A 205 13.54 14.03 4.22
C THR A 205 14.66 13.61 3.27
N ILE A 206 14.35 13.64 1.97
CA ILE A 206 15.36 13.46 0.93
C ILE A 206 16.12 14.77 0.79
N LYS A 207 17.44 14.70 1.02
CA LYS A 207 18.36 15.82 0.85
C LYS A 207 19.10 15.71 -0.47
N ASN A 208 19.32 16.85 -1.09
CA ASN A 208 20.21 16.98 -2.22
C ASN A 208 21.68 17.01 -1.74
N ARG A 209 22.65 16.95 -2.67
CA ARG A 209 24.09 16.89 -2.36
C ARG A 209 24.61 18.14 -1.64
N ASP A 210 23.97 19.28 -1.87
CA ASP A 210 24.23 20.56 -1.21
C ASP A 210 23.60 20.68 0.20
N GLY A 211 22.88 19.64 0.66
CA GLY A 211 22.19 19.62 1.94
C GLY A 211 20.79 20.22 1.92
N THR A 212 20.31 20.75 0.79
CA THR A 212 18.95 21.27 0.64
C THR A 212 17.92 20.15 0.72
N VAL A 213 16.74 20.47 1.26
CA VAL A 213 15.63 19.52 1.45
C VAL A 213 14.64 19.62 0.30
N ALA A 214 14.17 18.48 -0.21
CA ALA A 214 13.11 18.44 -1.21
C ALA A 214 11.81 19.06 -0.68
N TRP A 215 11.25 20.01 -1.44
CA TRP A 215 10.00 20.70 -1.07
C TRP A 215 8.74 19.93 -1.46
N ASP A 216 8.85 19.03 -2.45
CA ASP A 216 7.75 18.22 -2.96
C ASP A 216 8.25 16.83 -3.44
N ASP A 217 7.30 15.92 -3.68
CA ASP A 217 7.55 14.54 -4.10
C ASP A 217 8.27 14.45 -5.46
N GLY A 218 8.05 15.41 -6.36
CA GLY A 218 8.68 15.45 -7.68
C GLY A 218 10.17 15.80 -7.58
N GLN A 219 10.50 16.80 -6.78
CA GLN A 219 11.89 17.15 -6.47
C GLN A 219 12.60 16.00 -5.76
N ALA A 220 11.94 15.37 -4.78
CA ALA A 220 12.45 14.20 -4.10
C ALA A 220 12.77 13.05 -5.08
N ALA A 221 11.85 12.76 -6.01
CA ALA A 221 12.06 11.75 -7.05
C ALA A 221 13.22 12.09 -8.00
N ASN A 222 13.36 13.35 -8.39
CA ASN A 222 14.47 13.81 -9.25
C ASN A 222 15.83 13.72 -8.55
N ILE A 223 15.91 14.07 -7.26
CA ILE A 223 17.12 13.92 -6.45
C ILE A 223 17.52 12.44 -6.39
N LEU A 224 16.58 11.55 -6.10
CA LEU A 224 16.82 10.11 -6.08
C LEU A 224 17.25 9.59 -7.45
N GLY A 225 16.56 9.97 -8.53
CA GLY A 225 16.90 9.57 -9.90
C GLY A 225 18.33 9.97 -10.27
N SER A 226 18.69 11.22 -9.98
CA SER A 226 20.05 11.74 -10.18
C SER A 226 21.07 11.00 -9.32
N HIS A 227 20.73 10.64 -8.08
CA HIS A 227 21.58 9.85 -7.21
C HIS A 227 21.86 8.45 -7.80
N TYR A 228 20.81 7.72 -8.22
CA TYR A 228 20.96 6.40 -8.83
C TYR A 228 21.77 6.44 -10.12
N GLN A 229 21.48 7.40 -11.00
CA GLN A 229 22.20 7.57 -12.25
C GLN A 229 23.70 7.83 -12.05
N ASN A 230 24.05 8.68 -11.07
CA ASN A 230 25.43 9.10 -10.88
C ASN A 230 26.25 8.13 -10.02
N ASN A 231 25.62 7.49 -9.02
CA ASN A 231 26.33 6.71 -7.99
C ASN A 231 26.16 5.19 -8.12
N ILE A 232 25.09 4.71 -8.76
CA ILE A 232 24.75 3.28 -8.80
C ILE A 232 24.83 2.71 -10.23
N ASN A 233 24.53 3.50 -11.27
CA ASN A 233 24.67 3.05 -12.67
C ASN A 233 26.12 2.95 -13.15
N LYS A 234 27.09 3.46 -12.38
CA LYS A 234 28.51 3.18 -12.65
C LYS A 234 28.87 1.93 -11.89
N LEU A 235 29.05 0.81 -12.59
CA LEU A 235 29.84 -0.30 -12.07
C LEU A 235 31.24 0.25 -11.81
N THR A 236 31.51 0.69 -10.58
CA THR A 236 32.85 1.07 -10.14
C THR A 236 33.68 -0.19 -10.04
N PHE A 237 34.22 -0.60 -11.18
CA PHE A 237 35.28 -1.60 -11.24
C PHE A 237 36.51 -1.00 -10.56
N LYS A 238 36.89 -1.58 -9.43
CA LYS A 238 38.16 -1.25 -8.80
C LYS A 238 39.31 -1.82 -9.63
N ALA A 239 40.55 -1.45 -9.33
CA ALA A 239 41.72 -1.96 -10.04
C ALA A 239 41.79 -3.50 -10.04
N GLU A 240 41.33 -4.11 -8.94
CA GLU A 240 41.16 -5.56 -8.77
C GLU A 240 40.15 -6.18 -9.76
N ASP A 241 39.11 -5.45 -10.19
CA ASP A 241 38.07 -5.96 -11.08
C ASP A 241 38.41 -5.78 -12.58
N LYS A 242 39.59 -5.24 -12.92
CA LYS A 242 39.99 -4.97 -14.30
C LYS A 242 39.96 -6.23 -15.17
N HIS A 243 40.34 -7.38 -14.60
CA HIS A 243 40.31 -8.67 -15.28
C HIS A 243 38.87 -9.14 -15.57
N ILE A 244 37.93 -8.93 -14.64
CA ILE A 244 36.50 -9.23 -14.82
C ILE A 244 35.92 -8.35 -15.93
N ARG A 245 36.24 -7.05 -15.92
CA ARG A 245 35.81 -6.12 -16.96
C ARG A 245 36.35 -6.49 -18.34
N SER A 246 37.64 -6.82 -18.44
CA SER A 246 38.23 -7.29 -19.71
C SER A 246 37.50 -8.52 -20.20
N ARG A 247 37.39 -9.55 -19.36
CA ARG A 247 36.71 -10.80 -19.71
C ARG A 247 35.24 -10.59 -20.11
N ALA A 248 34.50 -9.73 -19.41
CA ALA A 248 33.13 -9.40 -19.77
C ALA A 248 33.06 -8.68 -21.12
N SER A 249 33.97 -7.73 -21.38
CA SER A 249 34.08 -7.05 -22.68
C SER A 249 34.44 -8.03 -23.80
N ASP A 250 35.38 -8.94 -23.53
CA ASP A 250 35.84 -9.97 -24.47
C ASP A 250 34.71 -10.97 -24.79
N ILE A 251 33.89 -11.34 -23.80
CA ILE A 251 32.69 -12.16 -24.01
C ILE A 251 31.67 -11.41 -24.86
N VAL A 252 31.36 -10.16 -24.52
CA VAL A 252 30.37 -9.35 -25.26
C VAL A 252 30.81 -9.12 -26.71
N HIS A 253 32.08 -8.78 -26.94
CA HIS A 253 32.64 -8.63 -28.27
C HIS A 253 32.79 -9.97 -28.99
N GLY A 254 33.12 -11.03 -28.27
CA GLY A 254 33.20 -12.41 -28.77
C GLY A 254 31.85 -12.95 -29.25
N CYS A 255 30.75 -12.63 -28.54
CA CYS A 255 29.39 -12.95 -28.99
C CYS A 255 28.98 -12.21 -30.27
N CYS A 256 29.64 -11.09 -30.59
CA CYS A 256 29.43 -10.36 -31.86
C CYS A 256 30.30 -10.90 -33.00
N SER A 257 31.30 -11.74 -32.73
CA SER A 257 32.08 -12.45 -33.76
C SER A 257 31.44 -13.80 -34.08
N ASN A 258 31.14 -14.04 -35.36
CA ASN A 258 30.48 -15.24 -35.92
C ASN A 258 31.21 -16.59 -35.70
N THR A 259 32.16 -16.68 -34.77
CA THR A 259 33.12 -17.80 -34.65
C THR A 259 32.90 -18.72 -33.46
N GLN A 260 31.89 -18.49 -32.61
CA GLN A 260 31.54 -19.44 -31.57
C GLN A 260 30.55 -20.49 -32.11
N GLU A 261 30.87 -21.78 -31.89
CA GLU A 261 29.93 -22.88 -32.09
C GLU A 261 28.60 -22.51 -31.44
N SER A 262 27.60 -22.30 -32.29
CA SER A 262 26.33 -21.76 -31.85
C SER A 262 25.70 -22.77 -30.90
N ILE A 263 25.56 -22.43 -29.61
CA ILE A 263 24.86 -23.30 -28.68
C ILE A 263 23.40 -23.34 -29.15
N PRO A 264 22.89 -24.47 -29.68
CA PRO A 264 21.64 -24.49 -30.45
C PRO A 264 20.43 -24.00 -29.63
N ILE A 265 20.46 -24.23 -28.31
CA ILE A 265 19.38 -23.89 -27.38
C ILE A 265 19.09 -22.38 -27.31
N PHE A 266 20.08 -21.51 -27.53
CA PHE A 266 19.88 -20.05 -27.48
C PHE A 266 19.44 -19.46 -28.83
N ASN A 267 19.39 -20.27 -29.88
CA ASN A 267 18.99 -19.86 -31.23
C ASN A 267 17.57 -20.31 -31.59
N TRP A 268 16.91 -21.08 -30.73
CA TRP A 268 15.55 -21.54 -30.94
C TRP A 268 14.53 -20.57 -30.36
N ASP A 269 13.34 -20.58 -30.95
CA ASP A 269 12.19 -19.87 -30.41
C ASP A 269 11.77 -20.47 -29.07
N LEU A 270 11.33 -19.61 -28.16
CA LEU A 270 10.73 -20.06 -26.92
C LEU A 270 9.44 -20.81 -27.22
N THR A 271 9.20 -21.87 -26.46
CA THR A 271 8.03 -22.74 -26.59
C THR A 271 6.90 -22.29 -25.67
N LEU A 272 5.68 -22.74 -25.99
CA LEU A 272 4.52 -22.51 -25.12
C LEU A 272 4.73 -23.14 -23.73
N GLN A 273 5.37 -24.30 -23.66
CA GLN A 273 5.64 -25.01 -22.41
C GLN A 273 6.59 -24.21 -21.50
N GLU A 274 7.63 -23.60 -22.06
CA GLU A 274 8.53 -22.71 -21.30
C GLU A 274 7.80 -21.48 -20.78
N LEU A 275 6.93 -20.87 -21.60
CA LEU A 275 6.10 -19.75 -21.17
C LEU A 275 5.16 -20.14 -20.03
N GLU A 276 4.50 -21.30 -20.14
CA GLU A 276 3.58 -21.80 -19.11
C GLU A 276 4.31 -22.11 -17.80
N ALA A 277 5.49 -22.73 -17.89
CA ALA A 277 6.34 -22.98 -16.73
C ALA A 277 6.78 -21.67 -16.06
N ALA A 278 7.20 -20.66 -16.84
CA ALA A 278 7.58 -19.35 -16.32
C ALA A 278 6.41 -18.61 -15.66
N ILE A 279 5.21 -18.70 -16.23
CA ILE A 279 3.98 -18.14 -15.64
C ILE A 279 3.63 -18.86 -14.33
N ALA A 280 3.83 -20.19 -14.26
CA ALA A 280 3.56 -20.98 -13.07
C ALA A 280 4.52 -20.66 -11.91
N ASP A 281 5.80 -20.42 -12.19
CA ASP A 281 6.81 -20.03 -11.19
C ASP A 281 6.67 -18.55 -10.74
N SER A 282 5.95 -17.74 -11.52
CA SER A 282 5.84 -16.30 -11.25
C SER A 282 5.13 -15.97 -9.93
N LYS A 283 5.67 -14.96 -9.21
CA LYS A 283 5.07 -14.48 -7.95
C LYS A 283 3.84 -13.61 -8.22
N LEU A 284 2.66 -14.23 -8.16
CA LEU A 284 1.38 -13.61 -8.55
C LEU A 284 1.00 -12.32 -7.79
N ASN A 285 1.33 -12.23 -6.51
CA ASN A 285 0.90 -11.14 -5.62
C ASN A 285 1.90 -9.98 -5.53
N LYS A 286 2.78 -9.82 -6.52
CA LYS A 286 3.74 -8.71 -6.57
C LYS A 286 3.13 -7.45 -7.21
N SER A 287 3.76 -6.32 -6.94
CA SER A 287 3.40 -5.04 -7.55
C SER A 287 3.62 -5.11 -9.06
N PRO A 288 2.69 -4.57 -9.87
CA PRO A 288 2.85 -4.53 -11.31
C PRO A 288 3.93 -3.52 -11.69
N GLY A 289 4.48 -3.67 -12.89
CA GLY A 289 5.37 -2.67 -13.48
C GLY A 289 4.62 -1.41 -13.93
N PRO A 290 5.31 -0.52 -14.67
CA PRO A 290 4.69 0.68 -15.24
C PRO A 290 3.60 0.37 -16.29
N ASP A 291 3.57 -0.84 -16.84
CA ASP A 291 2.49 -1.34 -17.69
C ASP A 291 1.17 -1.57 -16.94
N GLY A 292 1.19 -1.66 -15.61
CA GLY A 292 0.04 -1.93 -14.77
C GLY A 292 -0.53 -3.35 -14.88
N ILE A 293 0.19 -4.28 -15.51
CA ILE A 293 -0.23 -5.68 -15.65
C ILE A 293 0.21 -6.46 -14.42
N HIS A 294 -0.75 -7.10 -13.74
CA HIS A 294 -0.45 -7.92 -12.56
C HIS A 294 -0.16 -9.36 -12.95
N GLY A 295 0.72 -10.05 -12.20
CA GLY A 295 1.02 -11.47 -12.42
C GLY A 295 -0.23 -12.37 -12.40
N GLN A 296 -1.24 -12.02 -11.58
CA GLN A 296 -2.54 -12.70 -11.58
C GLN A 296 -3.28 -12.61 -12.93
N MET A 297 -3.13 -11.51 -13.67
CA MET A 297 -3.74 -11.38 -15.01
C MET A 297 -3.01 -12.28 -16.01
N MET A 298 -1.67 -12.30 -15.98
CA MET A 298 -0.85 -13.16 -16.84
C MET A 298 -1.12 -14.65 -16.61
N ASN A 299 -1.25 -15.06 -15.34
CA ASN A 299 -1.57 -16.44 -14.97
C ASN A 299 -2.92 -16.91 -15.52
N LYS A 300 -3.85 -15.98 -15.75
CA LYS A 300 -5.23 -16.23 -16.18
C LYS A 300 -5.47 -15.91 -17.66
N LEU A 301 -4.41 -15.78 -18.45
CA LEU A 301 -4.54 -15.81 -19.91
C LEU A 301 -5.05 -17.17 -20.38
N GLY A 302 -5.90 -17.18 -21.41
CA GLY A 302 -6.32 -18.40 -22.09
C GLY A 302 -5.28 -18.88 -23.09
N SER A 303 -5.60 -19.92 -23.85
CA SER A 303 -4.65 -20.51 -24.80
C SER A 303 -4.27 -19.51 -25.90
N VAL A 304 -5.25 -18.79 -26.43
CA VAL A 304 -5.03 -17.75 -27.45
C VAL A 304 -4.20 -16.61 -26.86
N GLY A 305 -4.50 -16.18 -25.64
CA GLY A 305 -3.74 -15.15 -24.96
C GLY A 305 -2.29 -15.53 -24.65
N ARG A 306 -2.04 -16.77 -24.26
CA ARG A 306 -0.66 -17.28 -24.06
C ARG A 306 0.10 -17.36 -25.36
N LEU A 307 -0.51 -17.90 -26.43
CA LEU A 307 0.12 -17.93 -27.76
C LEU A 307 0.46 -16.52 -28.24
N ARG A 308 -0.46 -15.57 -28.10
CA ARG A 308 -0.19 -14.17 -28.45
C ARG A 308 0.97 -13.57 -27.66
N CYS A 309 1.05 -13.88 -26.37
CA CYS A 309 2.17 -13.44 -25.54
C CYS A 309 3.49 -14.05 -26.03
N LEU A 310 3.48 -15.34 -26.37
CA LEU A 310 4.63 -16.06 -26.90
C LEU A 310 5.11 -15.46 -28.23
N ASP A 311 4.20 -15.20 -29.17
CA ASP A 311 4.52 -14.60 -30.46
C ASP A 311 5.21 -13.23 -30.31
N ILE A 312 4.76 -12.42 -29.36
CA ILE A 312 5.37 -11.11 -29.07
C ILE A 312 6.77 -11.29 -28.48
N ILE A 313 6.94 -12.22 -27.55
CA ILE A 313 8.25 -12.49 -26.93
C ILE A 313 9.23 -13.03 -27.99
N ASN A 314 8.82 -14.00 -28.80
CA ASN A 314 9.66 -14.55 -29.88
C ASN A 314 9.93 -13.51 -30.97
N GLY A 315 8.97 -12.64 -31.30
CA GLY A 315 9.20 -11.50 -32.19
C GLY A 315 10.26 -10.55 -31.64
N SER A 316 10.21 -10.25 -30.34
CA SER A 316 11.21 -9.45 -29.64
C SER A 316 12.60 -10.11 -29.66
N TRP A 317 12.63 -11.42 -29.42
CA TRP A 317 13.84 -12.24 -29.44
C TRP A 317 14.52 -12.23 -30.81
N LYS A 318 13.78 -12.54 -31.88
CA LYS A 318 14.28 -12.58 -33.27
C LYS A 318 14.81 -11.24 -33.76
N ILE A 319 14.12 -10.15 -33.44
CA ILE A 319 14.50 -8.79 -33.88
C ILE A 319 15.66 -8.24 -33.01
N GLY A 320 15.94 -8.86 -31.86
CA GLY A 320 16.93 -8.38 -30.90
C GLY A 320 16.55 -7.03 -30.28
N ARG A 321 15.26 -6.72 -30.17
CA ARG A 321 14.74 -5.45 -29.66
C ARG A 321 13.60 -5.68 -28.67
N LEU A 322 13.63 -4.97 -27.54
CA LEU A 322 12.57 -4.99 -26.54
C LEU A 322 11.50 -3.91 -26.84
N PRO A 323 10.21 -4.19 -26.59
CA PRO A 323 9.18 -3.16 -26.55
C PRO A 323 9.59 -1.99 -25.64
N ARG A 324 9.18 -0.77 -25.98
CA ARG A 324 9.53 0.45 -25.22
C ARG A 324 9.11 0.37 -23.76
N ASP A 325 7.97 -0.25 -23.49
CA ASP A 325 7.46 -0.43 -22.12
C ASP A 325 8.33 -1.35 -21.28
N TRP A 326 8.89 -2.41 -21.87
CA TRP A 326 9.72 -3.39 -21.15
C TRP A 326 11.05 -2.79 -20.71
N ARG A 327 11.47 -1.67 -21.33
CA ARG A 327 12.66 -0.90 -20.96
C ARG A 327 12.42 0.11 -19.83
N ARG A 328 11.18 0.23 -19.34
CA ARG A 328 10.81 1.15 -18.27
C ARG A 328 10.58 0.39 -16.97
N THR A 329 11.03 0.96 -15.86
CA THR A 329 10.83 0.39 -14.53
C THR A 329 10.41 1.47 -13.53
N ILE A 330 9.75 1.06 -12.45
CA ILE A 330 9.43 1.93 -11.32
C ILE A 330 10.44 1.64 -10.22
N VAL A 331 11.28 2.63 -9.91
CA VAL A 331 12.25 2.54 -8.81
C VAL A 331 11.58 3.02 -7.53
N ILE A 332 11.49 2.14 -6.53
CA ILE A 332 10.97 2.46 -5.20
C ILE A 332 12.11 2.23 -4.20
N PRO A 333 12.70 3.29 -3.61
CA PRO A 333 13.70 3.13 -2.56
C PRO A 333 13.05 2.49 -1.33
N ILE A 334 13.67 1.44 -0.80
CA ILE A 334 13.25 0.79 0.44
C ILE A 334 14.40 0.95 1.43
N GLY A 335 14.13 1.61 2.56
CA GLY A 335 15.10 1.69 3.65
C GLY A 335 15.37 0.29 4.21
N ASN A 336 16.64 -0.02 4.46
CA ASN A 336 16.98 -1.24 5.15
C ASN A 336 16.40 -1.22 6.59
N PRO A 337 16.04 -2.40 7.14
CA PRO A 337 15.39 -2.53 8.45
C PRO A 337 16.16 -1.89 9.61
#